data_AF-A0AA44S7N1-F1
#
_entry.id   AF-A0AA44S7N1-F1
#
_cell.length_a   1.000
_cell.length_b   1.000
_cell.length_c   1.000
_cell.angle_alpha   90.00
_cell.angle_beta   90.00
_cell.angle_gamma   90.00
#
_symmetry.space_group_name_H-M   'P 1'
#
loop_
_entity.id
_entity.type
_entity.pdbx_description
1 polymer ?
#
loop_
_entity_poly.entity_id
_entity_poly.type
_entity_poly.pdbx_seq_one_letter_code
_entity_poly.pdbx_strand_id
1 'polypeptide(L)'
;MGGHPGFNCPLLDDEVYEDYYLEFEKEEICSVPRPFPETGMLDFQDRSPWLEGQKEIDLSYDLFSTDAVTLDELQSRTIALRSLKHDKGLKVHFAEFPNLIIWSTLNKGPFITFEPWSGLSTSLEEGDHLEDKKNVCLLEANQVEKLGLEIEVL
;
A
#
# COMPACT_ATOMS: atom_id res chain seq x y z
N MET A 1 -2.49 5.40 -12.65
CA MET A 1 -3.29 4.17 -12.74
C MET A 1 -3.03 3.34 -11.48
N GLY A 2 -3.97 2.54 -11.03
CA GLY A 2 -3.74 1.68 -9.86
C GLY A 2 -4.81 0.60 -9.70
N GLY A 3 -4.47 -0.43 -8.93
CA GLY A 3 -5.43 -1.41 -8.43
C GLY A 3 -5.91 -1.03 -7.03
N HIS A 4 -7.10 -1.51 -6.64
CA HIS A 4 -7.62 -1.38 -5.28
C HIS A 4 -8.24 -2.70 -4.76
N PRO A 5 -7.52 -3.85 -4.85
CA PRO A 5 -8.06 -5.12 -4.37
C PRO A 5 -8.17 -5.11 -2.85
N GLY A 6 -9.38 -5.41 -2.36
CA GLY A 6 -9.63 -5.68 -0.95
C GLY A 6 -9.71 -7.18 -0.71
N PHE A 7 -9.12 -7.62 0.39
CA PHE A 7 -9.10 -9.01 0.83
C PHE A 7 -9.76 -9.12 2.20
N ASN A 8 -10.58 -10.14 2.40
CA ASN A 8 -11.12 -10.43 3.72
C ASN A 8 -9.95 -10.65 4.70
N CYS A 9 -10.04 -10.05 5.87
CA CYS A 9 -9.08 -10.23 6.96
C CYS A 9 -9.87 -10.16 8.27
N PRO A 10 -10.00 -11.27 9.02
CA PRO A 10 -9.29 -12.55 8.85
C PRO A 10 -9.66 -13.32 7.57
N LEU A 11 -8.78 -14.21 7.12
CA LEU A 11 -9.00 -15.07 5.95
C LEU A 11 -9.88 -16.28 6.28
N LEU A 12 -9.83 -16.76 7.52
CA LEU A 12 -10.62 -17.89 8.01
C LEU A 12 -11.58 -17.46 9.12
N ASP A 13 -12.64 -18.25 9.30
CA ASP A 13 -13.54 -18.10 10.44
C ASP A 13 -12.80 -18.36 11.77
N ASP A 14 -13.34 -17.81 12.87
CA ASP A 14 -12.81 -17.94 14.24
C ASP A 14 -11.43 -17.31 14.51
N GLU A 15 -10.96 -16.45 13.61
CA GLU A 15 -9.74 -15.64 13.78
C GLU A 15 -10.09 -14.15 13.95
N VAL A 16 -9.11 -13.35 14.34
CA VAL A 16 -9.22 -11.89 14.45
C VAL A 16 -8.16 -11.21 13.58
N TYR A 17 -8.37 -9.92 13.31
CA TYR A 17 -7.48 -9.13 12.45
C TYR A 17 -6.03 -9.14 12.95
N GLU A 18 -5.85 -9.09 14.26
CA GLU A 18 -4.56 -9.08 14.96
C GLU A 18 -3.88 -10.47 15.03
N ASP A 19 -4.50 -11.53 14.50
CA ASP A 19 -3.82 -12.81 14.28
C ASP A 19 -2.96 -12.81 13.01
N TYR A 20 -2.96 -11.71 12.25
CA TYR A 20 -2.31 -11.57 10.97
C TYR A 20 -1.17 -10.55 11.00
N TYR A 21 -0.27 -10.66 10.04
CA TYR A 21 0.83 -9.73 9.83
C TYR A 21 1.11 -9.55 8.35
N LEU A 22 1.80 -8.46 8.02
CA LEU A 22 2.29 -8.17 6.68
C LEU A 22 3.74 -8.62 6.58
N GLU A 23 4.08 -9.35 5.51
CA GLU A 23 5.45 -9.74 5.18
C GLU A 23 5.87 -9.08 3.86
N PHE A 24 6.92 -8.26 3.91
CA PHE A 24 7.55 -7.66 2.74
C PHE A 24 8.57 -8.61 2.12
N GLU A 25 8.89 -8.45 0.83
CA GLU A 25 9.91 -9.28 0.17
C GLU A 25 11.30 -9.14 0.80
N LYS A 26 11.64 -7.93 1.21
CA LYS A 26 12.94 -7.51 1.74
C LYS A 26 12.76 -6.84 3.10
N GLU A 27 13.84 -6.76 3.85
CA GLU A 27 13.90 -5.85 5.00
C GLU A 27 13.79 -4.40 4.49
N GLU A 28 12.88 -3.63 5.08
CA GLU A 28 12.59 -2.26 4.66
C GLU A 28 12.96 -1.26 5.75
N ILE A 29 13.51 -0.13 5.31
CA ILE A 29 13.58 1.10 6.10
C ILE A 29 12.86 2.14 5.26
N CYS A 30 11.65 2.52 5.64
CA CYS A 30 10.86 3.46 4.87
C CYS A 30 10.08 4.42 5.77
N SER A 31 9.90 5.62 5.22
CA SER A 31 9.03 6.64 5.78
C SER A 31 7.78 6.77 4.90
N VAL A 32 6.73 7.40 5.43
CA VAL A 32 5.50 7.67 4.70
C VAL A 32 5.21 9.17 4.69
N PRO A 33 4.67 9.73 3.59
CA PRO A 33 4.22 11.12 3.55
C PRO A 33 3.02 11.31 4.46
N ARG A 34 2.89 12.52 5.01
CA ARG A 34 1.75 12.86 5.86
C ARG A 34 0.46 12.96 5.03
N PRO A 35 -0.61 12.23 5.39
CA PRO A 35 -1.90 12.35 4.72
C PRO A 35 -2.76 13.47 5.29
N PHE A 36 -3.65 14.01 4.45
CA PHE A 36 -4.71 14.96 4.80
C PHE A 36 -6.08 14.39 4.38
N PRO A 37 -6.70 13.52 5.20
CA PRO A 37 -7.91 12.77 4.85
C PRO A 37 -9.07 13.62 4.33
N GLU A 38 -9.22 14.82 4.87
CA GLU A 38 -10.29 15.78 4.54
C GLU A 38 -10.20 16.27 3.09
N THR A 39 -9.00 16.22 2.51
CA THR A 39 -8.70 16.66 1.13
C THR A 39 -8.25 15.51 0.23
N GLY A 40 -7.82 14.39 0.82
CA GLY A 40 -7.19 13.27 0.12
C GLY A 40 -5.76 13.58 -0.37
N MET A 41 -5.15 14.68 0.08
CA MET A 41 -3.82 15.12 -0.34
C MET A 41 -2.70 14.53 0.53
N LEU A 42 -1.47 14.60 0.02
CA LEU A 42 -0.25 14.18 0.71
C LEU A 42 0.72 15.36 0.82
N ASP A 43 1.46 15.43 1.93
CA ASP A 43 2.66 16.28 2.07
C ASP A 43 3.89 15.38 2.00
N PHE A 44 4.68 15.52 0.94
CA PHE A 44 5.89 14.70 0.76
C PHE A 44 7.11 15.28 1.48
N GLN A 45 7.02 16.49 2.01
CA GLN A 45 8.07 17.14 2.79
C GLN A 45 7.96 16.82 4.29
N ASP A 46 6.76 16.59 4.79
CA ASP A 46 6.48 16.10 6.14
C ASP A 46 6.30 14.57 6.13
N ARG A 47 7.32 13.85 6.58
CA ARG A 47 7.35 12.37 6.57
C ARG A 47 7.58 11.81 7.96
N SER A 48 6.95 10.68 8.25
CA SER A 48 7.16 9.91 9.49
C SER A 48 7.74 8.53 9.19
N PRO A 49 8.67 8.00 10.03
CA PRO A 49 9.11 6.61 9.92
C PRO A 49 7.91 5.63 9.99
N TRP A 50 7.97 4.53 9.23
CA TRP A 50 6.95 3.48 9.27
C TRP A 50 7.55 2.07 9.42
N LEU A 51 8.62 1.76 8.69
CA LEU A 51 9.46 0.57 8.93
C LEU A 51 10.89 1.01 9.24
N GLU A 52 11.52 0.40 10.23
CA GLU A 52 12.83 0.76 10.74
C GLU A 52 13.78 -0.45 10.77
N GLY A 53 13.89 -1.16 9.64
CA GLY A 53 14.76 -2.33 9.51
C GLY A 53 14.03 -3.63 9.84
N GLN A 54 12.80 -3.76 9.35
CA GLN A 54 11.99 -4.96 9.52
C GLN A 54 11.42 -5.43 8.19
N LYS A 55 11.22 -6.74 8.09
CA LYS A 55 10.54 -7.40 6.96
C LYS A 55 9.06 -7.66 7.26
N GLU A 56 8.67 -7.62 8.53
CA GLU A 56 7.34 -8.01 8.99
C GLU A 56 6.77 -6.93 9.92
N ILE A 57 5.46 -6.75 9.88
CA ILE A 57 4.72 -5.88 10.79
C ILE A 57 3.38 -6.52 11.14
N ASP A 58 3.09 -6.63 12.44
CA ASP A 58 1.82 -7.16 12.94
C ASP A 58 0.68 -6.25 12.53
N LEU A 59 -0.44 -6.84 12.11
CA LEU A 59 -1.61 -6.06 11.74
C LEU A 59 -2.32 -5.53 12.98
N SER A 60 -2.63 -4.24 12.92
CA SER A 60 -3.52 -3.54 13.84
C SER A 60 -4.29 -2.50 13.05
N TYR A 61 -5.55 -2.26 13.43
CA TYR A 61 -6.34 -1.16 12.87
C TYR A 61 -5.70 0.22 13.16
N ASP A 62 -4.85 0.33 14.18
CA ASP A 62 -4.17 1.57 14.53
C ASP A 62 -3.19 2.04 13.45
N LEU A 63 -2.69 1.12 12.61
CA LEU A 63 -1.87 1.43 11.43
C LEU A 63 -2.60 2.37 10.45
N PHE A 64 -3.94 2.34 10.45
CA PHE A 64 -4.79 3.11 9.54
C PHE A 64 -5.62 4.17 10.27
N SER A 65 -5.23 4.51 11.51
CA SER A 65 -5.97 5.44 12.38
C SER A 65 -6.10 6.86 11.84
N THR A 66 -5.18 7.27 10.95
CA THR A 66 -5.21 8.58 10.29
C THR A 66 -5.79 8.46 8.88
N ASP A 67 -5.18 7.62 8.03
CA ASP A 67 -5.62 7.35 6.67
C ASP A 67 -4.95 6.06 6.16
N ALA A 68 -5.06 5.78 4.86
CA ALA A 68 -4.24 4.83 4.15
C ALA A 68 -2.73 5.12 4.30
N VAL A 69 -1.94 4.06 4.42
CA VAL A 69 -0.49 4.13 4.47
C VAL A 69 0.04 4.16 3.04
N THR A 70 0.65 5.28 2.64
CA THR A 70 1.26 5.43 1.30
C THR A 70 2.73 5.07 1.36
N LEU A 71 3.11 3.94 0.75
CA LEU A 71 4.48 3.46 0.70
C LEU A 71 5.07 3.74 -0.70
N ASP A 72 5.71 4.90 -0.85
CA ASP A 72 6.33 5.39 -2.09
C ASP A 72 7.85 5.17 -2.17
N GLU A 73 8.45 4.53 -1.16
CA GLU A 73 9.90 4.31 -1.04
C GLU A 73 10.31 2.83 -0.88
N LEU A 74 9.36 1.90 -0.98
CA LEU A 74 9.63 0.46 -0.80
C LEU A 74 10.63 -0.09 -1.81
N GLN A 75 11.52 -0.97 -1.34
CA GLN A 75 12.40 -1.77 -2.18
C GLN A 75 11.76 -3.10 -2.64
N SER A 76 10.77 -3.57 -1.90
CA SER A 76 9.99 -4.77 -2.16
C SER A 76 8.98 -4.53 -3.28
N ARG A 77 8.76 -5.56 -4.11
CA ARG A 77 7.67 -5.55 -5.11
C ARG A 77 6.69 -6.71 -4.90
N THR A 78 6.69 -7.20 -3.67
CA THR A 78 5.83 -8.26 -3.19
C THR A 78 5.48 -7.95 -1.73
N ILE A 79 4.21 -8.11 -1.39
CA ILE A 79 3.71 -8.07 -0.02
C ILE A 79 2.80 -9.28 0.21
N ALA A 80 2.89 -9.89 1.39
CA ALA A 80 2.01 -10.98 1.79
C ALA A 80 1.22 -10.64 3.06
N LEU A 81 -0.03 -11.10 3.09
CA LEU A 81 -0.82 -11.22 4.31
C LEU A 81 -0.64 -12.65 4.83
N ARG A 82 -0.14 -12.77 6.06
CA ARG A 82 0.20 -14.03 6.71
C ARG A 82 -0.51 -14.14 8.06
N SER A 83 -0.75 -15.37 8.51
CA SER A 83 -1.34 -15.67 9.82
C SER A 83 -0.26 -16.14 10.78
N LEU A 84 -0.38 -15.75 12.05
CA LEU A 84 0.42 -16.29 13.16
C LEU A 84 -0.06 -17.69 13.59
N LYS A 85 -1.23 -18.13 13.11
CA LYS A 85 -1.89 -19.38 13.53
C LYS A 85 -1.77 -20.52 12.50
N HIS A 86 -1.53 -20.21 11.23
CA HIS A 86 -1.46 -21.20 10.15
C HIS A 86 -0.60 -20.71 8.97
N ASP A 87 -0.34 -21.59 8.01
CA ASP A 87 0.51 -21.34 6.84
C ASP A 87 -0.20 -20.68 5.65
N LYS A 88 -1.54 -20.68 5.64
CA LYS A 88 -2.33 -20.02 4.58
C LYS A 88 -2.12 -18.51 4.57
N GLY A 89 -2.23 -17.93 3.38
CA GLY A 89 -2.13 -16.49 3.19
C GLY A 89 -2.47 -16.06 1.78
N LEU A 90 -2.18 -14.81 1.48
CA LEU A 90 -2.16 -14.32 0.10
C LEU A 90 -0.97 -13.40 -0.10
N LYS A 91 -0.53 -13.30 -1.35
CA LYS A 91 0.60 -12.47 -1.73
C LYS A 91 0.23 -11.68 -2.98
N VAL A 92 0.59 -10.40 -2.98
CA VAL A 92 0.40 -9.51 -4.12
C VAL A 92 1.77 -9.17 -4.68
N HIS A 93 1.96 -9.48 -5.96
CA HIS A 93 3.12 -9.07 -6.73
C HIS A 93 2.78 -7.83 -7.55
N PHE A 94 3.64 -6.82 -7.46
CA PHE A 94 3.39 -5.51 -8.05
C PHE A 94 4.65 -4.91 -8.69
N ALA A 95 5.45 -5.75 -9.35
CA ALA A 95 6.73 -5.35 -9.96
C ALA A 95 6.65 -4.10 -10.85
N GLU A 96 5.53 -3.90 -11.54
CA GLU A 96 5.33 -2.80 -12.48
C GLU A 96 4.83 -1.50 -11.79
N PHE A 97 4.58 -1.53 -10.48
CA PHE A 97 4.11 -0.38 -9.72
C PHE A 97 5.20 0.16 -8.77
N PRO A 98 5.50 1.47 -8.81
CA PRO A 98 6.47 2.08 -7.92
C PRO A 98 5.94 2.28 -6.49
N ASN A 99 4.62 2.36 -6.30
CA ASN A 99 4.01 2.65 -5.00
C ASN A 99 3.05 1.54 -4.57
N LEU A 100 2.91 1.38 -3.26
CA LEU A 100 1.90 0.53 -2.64
C LEU A 100 1.14 1.36 -1.61
N ILE A 101 -0.19 1.40 -1.71
CA ILE A 101 -1.05 1.95 -0.67
C ILE A 101 -1.64 0.77 0.10
N ILE A 102 -1.59 0.82 1.43
CA ILE A 102 -2.17 -0.19 2.31
C ILE A 102 -3.26 0.48 3.15
N TRP A 103 -4.44 -0.10 3.19
CA TRP A 103 -5.54 0.49 3.92
C TRP A 103 -6.48 -0.55 4.52
N SER A 104 -7.06 -0.19 5.67
CA SER A 104 -8.24 -0.82 6.22
C SER A 104 -9.13 0.27 6.82
N THR A 105 -10.38 -0.07 7.08
CA THR A 105 -11.38 0.90 7.53
C THR A 105 -11.30 1.16 9.04
N LEU A 106 -11.51 2.42 9.44
CA LEU A 106 -11.57 2.84 10.85
C LEU A 106 -12.72 2.19 11.63
N ASN A 107 -13.77 1.73 10.95
CA ASN A 107 -14.89 1.05 11.61
C ASN A 107 -14.59 -0.42 11.92
N LYS A 108 -13.34 -0.88 11.72
CA LYS A 108 -12.87 -2.24 11.96
C LYS A 108 -13.60 -3.30 11.15
N GLY A 109 -14.00 -2.95 9.92
CA GLY A 109 -14.48 -3.88 8.92
C GLY A 109 -13.43 -4.93 8.58
N PRO A 110 -13.84 -6.19 8.32
CA PRO A 110 -12.94 -7.33 8.26
C PRO A 110 -12.24 -7.46 6.89
N PHE A 111 -11.47 -6.45 6.50
CA PHE A 111 -10.69 -6.47 5.27
C PHE A 111 -9.43 -5.62 5.35
N ILE A 112 -8.53 -5.86 4.41
CA ILE A 112 -7.36 -5.03 4.13
C ILE A 112 -7.20 -4.89 2.62
N THR A 113 -6.70 -3.75 2.16
CA THR A 113 -6.38 -3.51 0.75
C THR A 113 -4.87 -3.44 0.55
N PHE A 114 -4.43 -3.97 -0.58
CA PHE A 114 -3.07 -3.77 -1.09
C PHE A 114 -3.20 -3.17 -2.47
N GLU A 115 -2.81 -1.91 -2.61
CA GLU A 115 -3.18 -1.10 -3.75
C GLU A 115 -1.93 -0.64 -4.52
N PRO A 116 -1.48 -1.42 -5.52
CA PRO A 116 -0.37 -1.04 -6.38
C PRO A 116 -0.72 0.13 -7.28
N TRP A 117 -0.02 1.26 -7.14
CA TRP A 117 -0.33 2.49 -7.87
C TRP A 117 0.89 3.02 -8.64
N SER A 118 0.64 3.41 -9.90
CA SER A 118 1.64 3.97 -10.82
C SER A 118 1.90 5.46 -10.58
N GLY A 119 0.94 6.15 -9.98
CA GLY A 119 1.01 7.54 -9.53
C GLY A 119 0.45 7.67 -8.12
N LEU A 120 0.46 8.86 -7.54
CA LEU A 120 -0.01 9.09 -6.17
C LEU A 120 -1.12 10.15 -6.12
N SER A 121 -1.71 10.31 -4.94
CA SER A 121 -2.59 11.45 -4.64
C SER A 121 -1.88 12.77 -4.86
N THR A 122 -2.66 13.83 -5.08
CA THR A 122 -2.09 15.17 -5.32
C THR A 122 -1.29 15.62 -4.09
N SER A 123 -0.09 16.12 -4.35
CA SER A 123 0.79 16.71 -3.33
C SER A 123 0.36 18.14 -2.99
N LEU A 124 0.62 18.59 -1.75
CA LEU A 124 0.51 20.01 -1.38
C LEU A 124 1.50 20.91 -2.13
N GLU A 125 2.57 20.33 -2.66
CA GLU A 125 3.63 21.00 -3.41
C GLU A 125 3.33 21.11 -4.92
N GLU A 126 2.30 20.42 -5.41
CA GLU A 126 1.99 20.35 -6.83
C GLU A 126 0.94 21.38 -7.25
N GLY A 127 1.12 21.94 -8.44
CA GLY A 127 0.14 22.82 -9.08
C GLY A 127 -0.92 22.07 -9.90
N ASP A 128 -1.62 22.82 -10.74
CA ASP A 128 -2.68 22.30 -11.61
C ASP A 128 -2.16 21.69 -12.93
N HIS A 129 -0.84 21.63 -13.10
CA HIS A 129 -0.18 21.07 -14.29
C HIS A 129 -0.01 19.56 -14.13
N LEU A 130 -0.49 18.78 -15.11
CA LEU A 130 -0.45 17.32 -15.05
C LEU A 130 0.99 16.82 -15.01
N GLU A 131 1.86 17.44 -15.79
CA GLU A 131 3.29 17.14 -15.93
C GLU A 131 4.09 17.33 -14.64
N ASP A 132 3.58 18.14 -13.72
CA ASP A 132 4.23 18.40 -12.43
C ASP A 132 3.84 17.35 -11.38
N LYS A 133 2.84 16.50 -11.65
CA LYS A 133 2.37 15.49 -10.69
C LYS A 133 3.42 14.40 -10.47
N LYS A 134 3.72 14.11 -9.21
CA LYS A 134 4.68 13.07 -8.81
C LYS A 134 4.25 11.71 -9.36
N ASN A 135 5.21 11.01 -9.96
CA ASN A 135 5.01 9.70 -10.59
C ASN A 135 3.95 9.70 -11.71
N VAL A 136 3.62 10.86 -12.30
CA VAL A 136 2.80 10.88 -13.50
C VAL A 136 3.52 10.17 -14.64
N CYS A 137 2.80 9.29 -15.34
CA CYS A 137 3.31 8.71 -16.57
C CYS A 137 2.71 9.46 -17.77
N LEU A 138 3.59 10.02 -18.59
CA LEU A 138 3.23 10.66 -19.86
C LEU A 138 3.56 9.69 -21.00
N LEU A 139 2.57 9.40 -21.83
CA LEU A 139 2.72 8.52 -22.99
C LEU A 139 2.61 9.35 -24.27
N GLU A 140 3.56 9.13 -25.18
CA GLU A 140 3.53 9.70 -26.52
C GLU A 140 2.39 9.11 -27.35
N ALA A 141 2.06 9.79 -28.46
CA ALA A 141 1.03 9.30 -29.37
C ALA A 141 1.34 7.88 -29.86
N ASN A 142 0.40 6.96 -29.64
CA ASN A 142 0.49 5.51 -29.94
C ASN A 142 1.45 4.71 -29.04
N GLN A 143 2.04 5.31 -28.01
CA GLN A 143 2.77 4.56 -27.00
C GLN A 143 1.80 3.77 -26.12
N VAL A 144 2.19 2.56 -25.75
CA VAL A 144 1.45 1.69 -24.85
C VAL A 144 2.36 1.29 -23.71
N GLU A 145 1.88 1.47 -22.49
CA GLU A 145 2.45 0.89 -21.29
C GLU A 145 1.49 -0.15 -20.73
N LYS A 146 2.04 -1.21 -20.15
CA LYS A 146 1.27 -2.29 -19.52
C LYS A 146 1.70 -2.36 -18.07
N LEU A 147 0.69 -2.36 -17.20
CA LEU A 147 0.85 -2.50 -15.77
C LEU A 147 -0.06 -3.64 -15.32
N GLY A 148 0.47 -4.49 -14.46
CA GLY A 148 -0.12 -5.75 -14.04
C GLY A 148 0.31 -6.07 -12.62
N LEU A 149 -0.64 -6.63 -11.88
CA LEU A 149 -0.41 -7.20 -10.57
C LEU A 149 -0.86 -8.65 -10.58
N GLU A 150 -0.21 -9.47 -9.78
CA GLU A 150 -0.57 -10.87 -9.59
C GLU A 150 -0.96 -11.10 -8.14
N ILE A 151 -2.00 -11.90 -7.93
CA ILE A 151 -2.48 -12.30 -6.60
C ILE A 151 -2.28 -13.80 -6.50
N GLU A 152 -1.39 -14.22 -5.61
CA GLU A 152 -1.09 -15.61 -5.29
C GLU A 152 -1.79 -15.99 -3.98
N VAL A 153 -2.49 -17.13 -3.95
CA VAL A 153 -3.04 -17.72 -2.72
C VAL A 153 -2.03 -18.74 -2.20
N LEU A 154 -1.69 -18.65 -0.92
CA LEU A 154 -0.68 -19.46 -0.24
C LEU A 154 -1.32 -20.57 0.61
#